data_AF-A0A933N0B0-F1
#
_entry.id   AF-A0A933N0B0-F1
#
_cell.length_a   1.000
_cell.length_b   1.000
_cell.length_c   1.000
_cell.angle_alpha   90.00
_cell.angle_beta   90.00
_cell.angle_gamma   90.00
#
_symmetry.space_group_name_H-M   'P 1'
#
loop_
_entity.id
_entity.type
_entity.pdbx_description
1 polymer ?
#
loop_
_entity_poly.entity_id
_entity_poly.type
_entity_poly.pdbx_seq_one_letter_code
_entity_poly.pdbx_strand_id
1 'polypeptide(L)'
;MTFPNVLVLNYLKQTKQAAPEIQLKAENYIALGYQRLLTFEVANGGFSIFGQPPASVMLTAKGLLEFSDMAKVYPVDPALIERTRRWLLAQQKPDGSWAGSATWDYPSGGAGDPLPLTAYVTWALLESGKKDDAGVNRAVAYLKENAARATDPYILAILANALVASDPNDGAAKDALARLDQMKVAQADGTYWGSKVGSFTGASGVSGNVETTALAAYAFLRAKAYPESAQRALTYMMQKKSPNGTWGTTQATILALRALIESVLASGETTQDATVRVSFNGAEAKPIQINRENSGVVQLVTFDDVSPGANRVSFKVEGKGSFAYQVTTSYYLPWSLVPPMAEKDKLVDIQVAYDRTTLAVDEQVGVNVRVTLTKAGTARMTLVDLGVPPGFTVMAEDFEALVKSKRIARYELAGRQIIIYLEEFSSKQPVTFAYHLKAKFPLRAQTPSSTTYDYYNPDVAGTQAPLQLTVR
;
A
#
# COMPACT_ATOMS: atom_id res chain seq x y z
N MET A 1 3.24 5.48 8.26
CA MET A 1 2.06 4.61 8.03
C MET A 1 1.50 4.20 9.38
N THR A 2 0.20 4.41 9.62
CA THR A 2 -0.40 4.28 10.96
C THR A 2 -1.28 3.04 11.07
N PHE A 3 -2.12 2.78 10.06
CA PHE A 3 -3.02 1.62 10.05
C PHE A 3 -2.34 0.25 10.33
N PRO A 4 -1.19 -0.11 9.73
CA PRO A 4 -0.54 -1.40 10.05
C PRO A 4 -0.17 -1.54 11.54
N ASN A 5 0.29 -0.44 12.17
CA ASN A 5 0.62 -0.44 13.60
C ASN A 5 -0.63 -0.67 14.46
N VAL A 6 -1.77 -0.10 14.08
CA VAL A 6 -3.07 -0.34 14.73
C VAL A 6 -3.44 -1.82 14.66
N LEU A 7 -3.38 -2.43 13.48
CA LEU A 7 -3.75 -3.83 13.28
C LEU A 7 -2.86 -4.78 14.08
N VAL A 8 -1.55 -4.59 14.02
CA VAL A 8 -0.57 -5.41 14.74
C VAL A 8 -0.76 -5.25 16.26
N LEU A 9 -0.94 -4.03 16.76
CA LEU A 9 -1.17 -3.81 18.19
C LEU A 9 -2.48 -4.46 18.66
N ASN A 10 -3.54 -4.39 17.84
CA ASN A 10 -4.81 -5.02 18.16
C ASN A 10 -4.66 -6.54 18.26
N TYR A 11 -3.95 -7.16 17.30
CA TYR A 11 -3.63 -8.58 17.34
C TYR A 11 -2.86 -8.95 18.61
N LEU A 12 -1.76 -8.24 18.92
CA LEU A 12 -0.94 -8.52 20.10
C LEU A 12 -1.73 -8.36 21.42
N LYS A 13 -2.65 -7.39 21.49
CA LYS A 13 -3.56 -7.22 22.65
C LYS A 13 -4.55 -8.39 22.76
N GLN A 14 -5.14 -8.84 21.64
CA GLN A 14 -6.09 -9.96 21.63
C GLN A 14 -5.44 -11.30 21.97
N THR A 15 -4.21 -11.55 21.53
CA THR A 15 -3.47 -12.79 21.84
C THR A 15 -2.70 -12.73 23.17
N LYS A 16 -2.75 -11.61 23.89
CA LYS A 16 -2.02 -11.37 25.15
C LYS A 16 -0.50 -11.48 24.99
N GLN A 17 0.03 -11.07 23.84
CA GLN A 17 1.45 -11.09 23.49
C GLN A 17 2.07 -9.67 23.41
N ALA A 18 1.32 -8.64 23.79
CA ALA A 18 1.82 -7.27 23.78
C ALA A 18 2.86 -7.03 24.90
N ALA A 19 4.14 -7.11 24.56
CA ALA A 19 5.21 -6.66 25.44
C ALA A 19 5.09 -5.14 25.71
N PRO A 20 5.25 -4.67 26.96
CA PRO A 20 5.02 -3.26 27.32
C PRO A 20 5.80 -2.25 26.45
N GLU A 21 7.07 -2.52 26.17
CA GLU A 21 7.92 -1.65 25.35
C GLU A 21 7.43 -1.54 23.90
N ILE A 22 7.01 -2.66 23.32
CA ILE A 22 6.46 -2.71 21.95
C ILE A 22 5.12 -1.98 21.89
N GLN A 23 4.27 -2.16 22.90
CA GLN A 23 3.00 -1.46 23.01
C GLN A 23 3.20 0.06 23.08
N LEU A 24 4.07 0.55 23.98
CA LEU A 24 4.35 1.99 24.12
C LEU A 24 4.87 2.60 22.81
N LYS A 25 5.78 1.89 22.13
CA LYS A 25 6.32 2.33 20.83
C LYS A 25 5.24 2.39 19.76
N ALA A 26 4.38 1.37 19.68
CA ALA A 26 3.27 1.32 18.74
C ALA A 26 2.25 2.44 19.03
N GLU A 27 1.88 2.65 20.29
CA GLU A 27 0.95 3.71 20.71
C GLU A 27 1.48 5.11 20.39
N ASN A 28 2.79 5.35 20.54
CA ASN A 28 3.41 6.61 20.12
C ASN A 28 3.29 6.85 18.60
N TYR A 29 3.57 5.84 17.78
CA TYR A 29 3.38 5.94 16.33
C TYR A 29 1.92 6.11 15.93
N ILE A 30 1.00 5.48 16.67
CA ILE A 30 -0.45 5.65 16.48
C ILE A 30 -0.86 7.08 16.83
N ALA A 31 -0.39 7.64 17.93
CA ALA A 31 -0.68 9.02 18.35
C ALA A 31 -0.24 10.05 17.29
N LEU A 32 1.01 9.97 16.83
CA LEU A 32 1.53 10.86 15.78
C LEU A 32 0.75 10.69 14.48
N GLY A 33 0.43 9.45 14.14
CA GLY A 33 -0.38 9.09 12.99
C GLY A 33 -1.78 9.69 13.03
N TYR A 34 -2.45 9.55 14.16
CA TYR A 34 -3.78 10.09 14.41
C TYR A 34 -3.82 11.60 14.19
N GLN A 35 -2.91 12.33 14.83
CA GLN A 35 -2.82 13.79 14.67
C GLN A 35 -2.56 14.19 13.22
N ARG A 36 -1.69 13.47 12.51
CA ARG A 36 -1.44 13.71 11.08
C ARG A 36 -2.69 13.43 10.23
N LEU A 37 -3.44 12.35 10.52
CA LEU A 37 -4.63 12.01 9.76
C LEU A 37 -5.73 13.09 9.84
N LEU A 38 -5.86 13.75 11.00
CA LEU A 38 -6.80 14.86 11.18
C LEU A 38 -6.53 16.05 10.24
N THR A 39 -5.27 16.26 9.83
CA THR A 39 -4.91 17.35 8.89
C THR A 39 -5.45 17.14 7.47
N PHE A 40 -5.98 15.95 7.16
CA PHE A 40 -6.58 15.63 5.87
C PHE A 40 -8.11 15.77 5.86
N GLU A 41 -8.73 16.15 6.98
CA GLU A 41 -10.16 16.46 7.05
C GLU A 41 -10.43 17.80 6.37
N VAL A 42 -11.43 17.85 5.50
CA VAL A 42 -11.82 19.07 4.78
C VAL A 42 -12.79 19.88 5.65
N ALA A 43 -12.79 21.21 5.51
CA ALA A 43 -13.58 22.12 6.35
C ALA A 43 -15.10 21.81 6.42
N ASN A 44 -15.68 21.22 5.36
CA ASN A 44 -17.09 20.79 5.31
C ASN A 44 -17.31 19.31 5.67
N GLY A 45 -16.32 18.68 6.30
CA GLY A 45 -16.30 17.27 6.65
C GLY A 45 -15.80 16.37 5.50
N GLY A 46 -15.56 15.10 5.85
CA GLY A 46 -14.93 14.15 4.95
C GLY A 46 -13.42 14.38 4.80
N PHE A 47 -12.76 13.47 4.11
CA PHE A 47 -11.31 13.45 3.95
C PHE A 47 -10.91 13.48 2.48
N SER A 48 -9.76 14.08 2.19
CA SER A 48 -9.13 14.02 0.86
C SER A 48 -7.65 13.65 0.98
N ILE A 49 -7.02 13.30 -0.15
CA ILE A 49 -5.66 12.77 -0.16
C ILE A 49 -4.61 13.77 0.35
N PHE A 50 -4.89 15.07 0.24
CA PHE A 50 -4.03 16.17 0.70
C PHE A 50 -4.73 17.19 1.62
N GLY A 51 -5.94 16.90 2.11
CA GLY A 51 -6.68 17.79 3.02
C GLY A 51 -7.34 19.00 2.35
N GLN A 52 -7.36 19.05 1.03
CA GLN A 52 -8.01 20.10 0.24
C GLN A 52 -9.34 19.60 -0.36
N PRO A 53 -10.36 20.45 -0.50
CA PRO A 53 -11.60 20.06 -1.17
C PRO A 53 -11.37 19.74 -2.66
N PRO A 54 -12.21 18.87 -3.27
CA PRO A 54 -13.35 18.18 -2.65
C PRO A 54 -12.94 16.98 -1.79
N ALA A 55 -13.73 16.67 -0.76
CA ALA A 55 -13.59 15.42 -0.01
C ALA A 55 -13.97 14.22 -0.88
N SER A 56 -13.28 13.09 -0.69
CA SER A 56 -13.58 11.82 -1.36
C SER A 56 -14.42 10.94 -0.45
N VAL A 57 -15.52 10.41 -0.99
CA VAL A 57 -16.37 9.44 -0.29
C VAL A 57 -15.58 8.18 0.05
N MET A 58 -14.77 7.67 -0.88
CA MET A 58 -13.95 6.47 -0.65
C MET A 58 -12.89 6.71 0.42
N LEU A 59 -12.12 7.81 0.33
CA LEU A 59 -11.09 8.12 1.34
C LEU A 59 -11.70 8.38 2.71
N THR A 60 -12.88 8.98 2.78
CA THR A 60 -13.63 9.17 4.02
C THR A 60 -14.06 7.82 4.62
N ALA A 61 -14.56 6.89 3.81
CA ALA A 61 -14.90 5.54 4.25
C ALA A 61 -13.66 4.75 4.71
N LYS A 62 -12.53 4.89 4.01
CA LYS A 62 -11.24 4.32 4.45
C LYS A 62 -10.81 4.92 5.79
N GLY A 63 -10.96 6.23 5.96
CA GLY A 63 -10.69 6.93 7.22
C GLY A 63 -11.55 6.39 8.36
N LEU A 64 -12.85 6.19 8.12
CA LEU A 64 -13.76 5.59 9.09
C LEU A 64 -13.28 4.19 9.53
N LEU A 65 -12.90 3.32 8.58
CA LEU A 65 -12.31 2.01 8.89
C LEU A 65 -11.06 2.13 9.78
N GLU A 66 -10.15 3.04 9.41
CA GLU A 66 -8.89 3.25 10.13
C GLU A 66 -9.12 3.78 11.55
N PHE A 67 -9.99 4.78 11.72
CA PHE A 67 -10.31 5.34 13.04
C PHE A 67 -11.07 4.36 13.93
N SER A 68 -11.99 3.57 13.37
CA SER A 68 -12.73 2.55 14.12
C SER A 68 -11.82 1.41 14.60
N ASP A 69 -10.85 0.98 13.79
CA ASP A 69 -9.84 0.02 14.25
C ASP A 69 -8.88 0.65 15.26
N MET A 70 -8.49 1.90 15.05
CA MET A 70 -7.58 2.63 15.94
C MET A 70 -8.19 2.78 17.34
N ALA A 71 -9.50 3.03 17.42
CA ALA A 71 -10.24 3.13 18.68
C ALA A 71 -10.19 1.85 19.55
N LYS A 72 -9.87 0.69 18.96
CA LYS A 72 -9.71 -0.58 19.72
C LYS A 72 -8.43 -0.61 20.54
N VAL A 73 -7.44 0.21 20.20
CA VAL A 73 -6.09 0.14 20.78
C VAL A 73 -5.54 1.48 21.27
N TYR A 74 -6.15 2.59 20.88
CA TYR A 74 -5.73 3.96 21.18
C TYR A 74 -6.96 4.87 21.38
N PRO A 75 -6.92 5.89 22.26
CA PRO A 75 -8.05 6.80 22.50
C PRO A 75 -8.28 7.74 21.31
N VAL A 76 -9.15 7.31 20.38
CA VAL A 76 -9.69 8.15 19.30
C VAL A 76 -10.93 8.88 19.79
N ASP A 77 -11.07 10.17 19.46
CA ASP A 77 -12.27 10.95 19.78
C ASP A 77 -13.53 10.28 19.15
N PRO A 78 -14.50 9.81 19.96
CA PRO A 78 -15.73 9.22 19.44
C PRO A 78 -16.53 10.18 18.55
N ALA A 79 -16.43 11.49 18.76
CA ALA A 79 -17.11 12.48 17.95
C ALA A 79 -16.55 12.55 16.52
N LEU A 80 -15.27 12.23 16.31
CA LEU A 80 -14.68 12.10 14.98
C LEU A 80 -15.32 10.94 14.20
N ILE A 81 -15.42 9.76 14.83
CA ILE A 81 -16.02 8.58 14.20
C ILE A 81 -17.48 8.89 13.85
N GLU A 82 -18.24 9.48 14.78
CA GLU A 82 -19.64 9.80 14.55
C GLU A 82 -19.85 10.88 13.48
N ARG A 83 -19.05 11.96 13.46
CA ARG A 83 -19.17 12.99 12.42
C ARG A 83 -18.78 12.46 11.04
N THR A 84 -17.76 11.60 10.97
CA THR A 84 -17.35 10.93 9.73
C THR A 84 -18.47 10.03 9.20
N ARG A 85 -19.09 9.25 10.09
CA ARG A 85 -20.23 8.38 9.76
C ARG A 85 -21.43 9.17 9.25
N ARG A 86 -21.81 10.25 9.96
CA ARG A 86 -22.90 11.14 9.55
C ARG A 86 -22.64 11.80 8.21
N TRP A 87 -21.40 12.25 7.97
CA TRP A 87 -21.02 12.85 6.69
C TRP A 87 -21.21 11.85 5.53
N LEU A 88 -20.76 10.60 5.69
CA LEU A 88 -20.96 9.54 4.69
C LEU A 88 -22.44 9.29 4.43
N LEU A 89 -23.26 9.11 5.47
CA LEU A 89 -24.70 8.88 5.33
C LEU A 89 -25.42 10.06 4.66
N ALA A 90 -24.97 11.30 4.87
CA ALA A 90 -25.52 12.47 4.20
C ALA A 90 -25.21 12.52 2.69
N GLN A 91 -24.19 11.79 2.22
CA GLN A 91 -23.90 11.65 0.78
C GLN A 91 -24.70 10.53 0.11
N GLN A 92 -25.49 9.76 0.88
CA GLN A 92 -26.23 8.61 0.35
C GLN A 92 -27.41 9.07 -0.52
N LYS A 93 -27.61 8.40 -1.66
CA LYS A 93 -28.79 8.57 -2.50
C LYS A 93 -30.02 7.88 -1.91
N PRO A 94 -31.25 8.24 -2.34
CA PRO A 94 -32.48 7.60 -1.86
C PRO A 94 -32.54 6.08 -2.06
N ASP A 95 -31.89 5.57 -3.11
CA ASP A 95 -31.80 4.13 -3.42
C ASP A 95 -30.79 3.37 -2.55
N GLY A 96 -30.09 4.04 -1.64
CA GLY A 96 -29.09 3.45 -0.76
C GLY A 96 -27.65 3.49 -1.29
N SER A 97 -27.44 3.94 -2.53
CA SER A 97 -26.12 3.97 -3.17
C SER A 97 -25.33 5.24 -2.89
N TRP A 98 -24.01 5.18 -3.11
CA TRP A 98 -23.13 6.34 -3.21
C TRP A 98 -22.63 6.49 -4.63
N ALA A 99 -22.58 7.73 -5.10
CA ALA A 99 -21.86 8.09 -6.32
C ALA A 99 -20.78 9.10 -5.98
N GLY A 100 -19.58 8.82 -6.45
CA GLY A 100 -18.41 9.66 -6.26
C GLY A 100 -18.42 10.89 -7.14
N SER A 101 -17.70 11.92 -6.70
CA SER A 101 -17.35 13.07 -7.56
C SER A 101 -15.85 13.35 -7.57
N ALA A 102 -15.08 12.73 -6.67
CA ALA A 102 -13.64 12.83 -6.61
C ALA A 102 -12.96 11.70 -7.40
N THR A 103 -11.73 11.97 -7.84
CA THR A 103 -10.86 11.04 -8.58
C THR A 103 -10.77 9.64 -7.93
N TRP A 104 -10.74 9.59 -6.60
CA TRP A 104 -10.55 8.37 -5.80
C TRP A 104 -11.84 7.60 -5.49
N ASP A 105 -13.01 8.10 -5.90
CA ASP A 105 -14.29 7.48 -5.55
C ASP A 105 -14.70 6.33 -6.47
N TYR A 106 -13.88 6.00 -7.47
CA TYR A 106 -14.11 4.89 -8.38
C TYR A 106 -12.83 4.05 -8.56
N PRO A 107 -12.95 2.71 -8.68
CA PRO A 107 -11.85 1.87 -9.12
C PRO A 107 -11.29 2.36 -10.45
N SER A 108 -9.97 2.28 -10.63
CA SER A 108 -9.33 2.72 -11.88
C SER A 108 -9.83 1.88 -13.06
N GLY A 109 -10.35 2.55 -14.10
CA GLY A 109 -10.98 1.88 -15.25
C GLY A 109 -12.42 1.41 -15.03
N GLY A 110 -13.01 1.64 -13.85
CA GLY A 110 -14.40 1.30 -13.50
C GLY A 110 -15.30 2.52 -13.26
N ALA A 111 -15.02 3.63 -13.93
CA ALA A 111 -15.72 4.90 -13.70
C ALA A 111 -17.24 4.78 -13.98
N GLY A 112 -18.05 5.38 -13.10
CA GLY A 112 -19.48 5.55 -13.31
C GLY A 112 -20.38 4.44 -12.74
N ASP A 113 -19.85 3.29 -12.31
CA ASP A 113 -20.64 2.30 -11.58
C ASP A 113 -20.64 2.63 -10.07
N PRO A 114 -21.80 2.94 -9.45
CA PRO A 114 -21.90 3.19 -8.01
C PRO A 114 -21.71 1.93 -7.13
N LEU A 115 -21.77 0.72 -7.70
CA LEU A 115 -21.73 -0.54 -6.92
C LEU A 115 -20.45 -0.71 -6.10
N PRO A 116 -19.22 -0.56 -6.65
CA PRO A 116 -18.00 -0.75 -5.87
C PRO A 116 -17.87 0.25 -4.72
N LEU A 117 -18.23 1.51 -4.97
CA LEU A 117 -18.18 2.57 -3.95
C LEU A 117 -19.19 2.29 -2.84
N THR A 118 -20.42 1.93 -3.23
CA THR A 118 -21.47 1.57 -2.29
C THR A 118 -21.05 0.37 -1.44
N ALA A 119 -20.43 -0.66 -2.02
CA ALA A 119 -19.94 -1.81 -1.29
C ALA A 119 -18.86 -1.43 -0.28
N TYR A 120 -17.89 -0.60 -0.68
CA TYR A 120 -16.80 -0.16 0.20
C TYR A 120 -17.30 0.71 1.36
N VAL A 121 -18.20 1.67 1.08
CA VAL A 121 -18.80 2.54 2.11
C VAL A 121 -19.67 1.71 3.06
N THR A 122 -20.47 0.79 2.55
CA THR A 122 -21.30 -0.10 3.37
C THR A 122 -20.44 -0.95 4.29
N TRP A 123 -19.35 -1.54 3.77
CA TRP A 123 -18.40 -2.28 4.58
C TRP A 123 -17.80 -1.42 5.69
N ALA A 124 -17.33 -0.21 5.39
CA ALA A 124 -16.80 0.73 6.37
C ALA A 124 -17.81 1.09 7.47
N LEU A 125 -19.06 1.37 7.10
CA LEU A 125 -20.12 1.69 8.05
C LEU A 125 -20.42 0.49 8.98
N LEU A 126 -20.48 -0.73 8.44
CA LEU A 126 -20.71 -1.95 9.23
C LEU A 126 -19.57 -2.25 10.20
N GLU A 127 -18.32 -2.04 9.80
CA GLU A 127 -17.14 -2.23 10.66
C GLU A 127 -17.01 -1.18 11.76
N SER A 128 -17.64 0.00 11.59
CA SER A 128 -17.61 1.07 12.58
C SER A 128 -18.45 0.79 13.84
N GLY A 129 -19.19 -0.33 13.88
CA GLY A 129 -19.87 -0.84 15.07
C GLY A 129 -21.36 -0.49 15.21
N LYS A 130 -21.92 0.37 14.35
CA LYS A 130 -23.36 0.73 14.34
C LYS A 130 -24.08 0.12 13.14
N LYS A 131 -24.49 -1.14 13.28
CA LYS A 131 -25.17 -1.90 12.22
C LYS A 131 -26.63 -1.49 12.01
N ASP A 132 -27.33 -1.10 13.08
CA ASP A 132 -28.76 -0.78 13.08
C ASP A 132 -29.04 0.67 12.64
N ASP A 133 -28.62 1.02 11.43
CA ASP A 133 -28.86 2.33 10.83
C ASP A 133 -29.71 2.19 9.54
N ALA A 134 -30.73 3.04 9.40
CA ALA A 134 -31.62 2.99 8.24
C ALA A 134 -30.89 3.19 6.90
N GLY A 135 -29.85 4.03 6.86
CA GLY A 135 -29.02 4.20 5.69
C GLY A 135 -28.16 2.98 5.39
N VAL A 136 -27.59 2.34 6.42
CA VAL A 136 -26.84 1.08 6.25
C VAL A 136 -27.76 -0.01 5.71
N ASN A 137 -28.99 -0.13 6.23
CA ASN A 137 -29.97 -1.12 5.77
C ASN A 137 -30.37 -0.90 4.29
N ARG A 138 -30.60 0.36 3.87
CA ARG A 138 -30.83 0.68 2.45
C ARG A 138 -29.64 0.30 1.58
N ALA A 139 -28.42 0.57 2.04
CA ALA A 139 -27.22 0.23 1.31
C ALA A 139 -27.05 -1.29 1.15
N VAL A 140 -27.28 -2.07 2.21
CA VAL A 140 -27.27 -3.54 2.16
C VAL A 140 -28.33 -4.06 1.19
N ALA A 141 -29.55 -3.51 1.20
CA ALA A 141 -30.59 -3.87 0.24
C ALA A 141 -30.14 -3.61 -1.21
N TYR A 142 -29.61 -2.41 -1.47
CA TYR A 142 -29.03 -2.05 -2.77
C TYR A 142 -27.94 -3.04 -3.21
N LEU A 143 -27.02 -3.43 -2.32
CA LEU A 143 -25.97 -4.40 -2.64
C LEU A 143 -26.53 -5.77 -3.01
N LYS A 144 -27.56 -6.25 -2.30
CA LYS A 144 -28.20 -7.54 -2.60
C LYS A 144 -28.90 -7.51 -3.96
N GLU A 145 -29.65 -6.45 -4.26
CA GLU A 145 -30.36 -6.26 -5.53
C GLU A 145 -29.39 -6.16 -6.72
N ASN A 146 -28.19 -5.63 -6.49
CA ASN A 146 -27.22 -5.36 -7.55
C ASN A 146 -26.03 -6.33 -7.59
N ALA A 147 -26.00 -7.35 -6.73
CA ALA A 147 -24.86 -8.27 -6.57
C ALA A 147 -24.48 -9.00 -7.88
N ALA A 148 -25.45 -9.26 -8.75
CA ALA A 148 -25.21 -9.89 -10.04
C ALA A 148 -24.29 -9.05 -10.96
N ARG A 149 -24.26 -7.73 -10.80
CA ARG A 149 -23.42 -6.81 -11.62
C ARG A 149 -21.94 -6.87 -11.25
N ALA A 150 -21.58 -7.41 -10.08
CA ALA A 150 -20.18 -7.55 -9.65
C ALA A 150 -19.50 -8.72 -10.39
N THR A 151 -19.09 -8.51 -11.64
CA THR A 151 -18.46 -9.55 -12.47
C THR A 151 -16.94 -9.60 -12.37
N ASP A 152 -16.32 -8.54 -11.86
CA ASP A 152 -14.87 -8.49 -11.63
C ASP A 152 -14.52 -8.99 -10.21
N PRO A 153 -13.47 -9.83 -10.04
CA PRO A 153 -13.08 -10.35 -8.73
C PRO A 153 -12.82 -9.30 -7.66
N TYR A 154 -12.26 -8.13 -7.99
CA TYR A 154 -12.01 -7.05 -7.03
C TYR A 154 -13.32 -6.47 -6.50
N ILE A 155 -14.24 -6.15 -7.40
CA ILE A 155 -15.55 -5.60 -7.05
C ILE A 155 -16.34 -6.63 -6.23
N LEU A 156 -16.33 -7.90 -6.65
CA LEU A 156 -17.02 -8.97 -5.95
C LEU A 156 -16.42 -9.24 -4.55
N ALA A 157 -15.09 -9.12 -4.39
CA ALA A 157 -14.44 -9.30 -3.10
C ALA A 157 -14.82 -8.19 -2.10
N ILE A 158 -14.92 -6.93 -2.54
CA ILE A 158 -15.42 -5.84 -1.69
C ILE A 158 -16.89 -6.06 -1.32
N LEU A 159 -17.72 -6.43 -2.30
CA LEU A 159 -19.13 -6.73 -2.09
C LEU A 159 -19.32 -7.88 -1.10
N ALA A 160 -18.56 -8.97 -1.24
CA ALA A 160 -18.62 -10.10 -0.32
C ALA A 160 -18.25 -9.69 1.10
N ASN A 161 -17.21 -8.87 1.30
CA ASN A 161 -16.86 -8.36 2.62
C ASN A 161 -17.98 -7.51 3.24
N ALA A 162 -18.64 -6.66 2.47
CA ALA A 162 -19.79 -5.88 2.94
C ALA A 162 -20.96 -6.78 3.35
N LEU A 163 -21.31 -7.77 2.52
CA LEU A 163 -22.41 -8.69 2.81
C LEU A 163 -22.10 -9.60 4.01
N VAL A 164 -20.88 -10.14 4.11
CA VAL A 164 -20.40 -10.91 5.27
C VAL A 164 -20.38 -10.08 6.55
N ALA A 165 -20.06 -8.78 6.46
CA ALA A 165 -20.13 -7.88 7.60
C ALA A 165 -21.56 -7.60 8.08
N SER A 166 -22.52 -7.61 7.17
CA SER A 166 -23.95 -7.49 7.47
C SER A 166 -24.47 -8.79 8.10
N ASP A 167 -24.43 -9.90 7.34
CA ASP A 167 -24.84 -11.23 7.79
C ASP A 167 -24.15 -12.31 6.93
N PRO A 168 -23.20 -13.09 7.49
CA PRO A 168 -22.50 -14.15 6.76
C PRO A 168 -23.41 -15.32 6.34
N ASN A 169 -24.59 -15.44 6.96
CA ASN A 169 -25.54 -16.53 6.67
C ASN A 169 -26.55 -16.19 5.57
N ASP A 170 -26.62 -14.92 5.16
CA ASP A 170 -27.53 -14.43 4.12
C ASP A 170 -27.24 -15.08 2.76
N GLY A 171 -28.30 -15.29 1.96
CA GLY A 171 -28.18 -15.93 0.65
C GLY A 171 -27.28 -15.16 -0.32
N ALA A 172 -27.31 -13.82 -0.30
CA ALA A 172 -26.46 -13.00 -1.16
C ALA A 172 -24.99 -13.07 -0.74
N ALA A 173 -24.71 -13.16 0.57
CA ALA A 173 -23.35 -13.35 1.07
C ALA A 173 -22.78 -14.69 0.60
N LYS A 174 -23.55 -15.77 0.73
CA LYS A 174 -23.18 -17.11 0.27
C LYS A 174 -22.97 -17.18 -1.24
N ASP A 175 -23.85 -16.56 -2.03
CA ASP A 175 -23.69 -16.48 -3.49
C ASP A 175 -22.41 -15.73 -3.89
N ALA A 176 -22.16 -14.58 -3.27
CA ALA A 176 -20.96 -13.79 -3.55
C ALA A 176 -19.67 -14.58 -3.25
N LEU A 177 -19.63 -15.30 -2.11
CA LEU A 177 -18.50 -16.16 -1.75
C LEU A 177 -18.33 -17.34 -2.72
N ALA A 178 -19.43 -17.97 -3.15
CA ALA A 178 -19.39 -19.07 -4.12
C ALA A 178 -18.84 -18.60 -5.48
N ARG A 179 -19.29 -17.44 -5.96
CA ARG A 179 -18.80 -16.83 -7.19
C ARG A 179 -17.33 -16.43 -7.07
N LEU A 180 -16.89 -15.92 -5.92
CA LEU A 180 -15.47 -15.68 -5.67
C LEU A 180 -14.67 -16.98 -5.75
N ASP A 181 -15.13 -18.06 -5.11
CA ASP A 181 -14.43 -19.34 -5.16
C ASP A 181 -14.27 -19.86 -6.61
N GLN A 182 -15.25 -19.62 -7.47
CA GLN A 182 -15.20 -19.99 -8.89
C GLN A 182 -14.23 -19.12 -9.71
N MET A 183 -14.02 -17.86 -9.32
CA MET A 183 -13.12 -16.92 -10.01
C MET A 183 -11.64 -17.11 -9.68
N LYS A 184 -11.31 -18.09 -8.84
CA LYS A 184 -9.95 -18.29 -8.34
C LYS A 184 -9.00 -18.74 -9.44
N VAL A 185 -7.78 -18.19 -9.43
CA VAL A 185 -6.69 -18.63 -10.32
C VAL A 185 -5.75 -19.51 -9.52
N ALA A 186 -5.83 -20.83 -9.77
CA ALA A 186 -4.95 -21.80 -9.14
C ALA A 186 -3.54 -21.74 -9.75
N GLN A 187 -2.53 -21.73 -8.88
CA GLN A 187 -1.12 -21.93 -9.22
C GLN A 187 -0.56 -23.08 -8.37
N ALA A 188 0.60 -23.64 -8.72
CA ALA A 188 1.20 -24.75 -7.99
C ALA A 188 1.24 -24.49 -6.47
N ASP A 189 1.72 -23.31 -6.09
CA ASP A 189 2.01 -22.98 -4.69
C ASP A 189 1.03 -21.98 -4.06
N GLY A 190 -0.16 -21.79 -4.65
CA GLY A 190 -1.14 -20.87 -4.09
C GLY A 190 -2.37 -20.65 -4.97
N THR A 191 -3.19 -19.69 -4.58
CA THR A 191 -4.36 -19.26 -5.35
C THR A 191 -4.52 -17.76 -5.21
N TYR A 192 -4.84 -17.09 -6.31
CA TYR A 192 -5.02 -15.64 -6.31
C TYR A 192 -6.24 -15.24 -7.13
N TRP A 193 -6.68 -14.01 -6.94
CA TRP A 193 -7.74 -13.39 -7.71
C TRP A 193 -7.14 -12.21 -8.47
N GLY A 194 -7.18 -12.28 -9.79
CA GLY A 194 -6.74 -11.20 -10.67
C GLY A 194 -7.91 -10.33 -11.09
N SER A 195 -7.74 -9.01 -11.01
CA SER A 195 -8.73 -8.04 -11.47
C SER A 195 -8.39 -7.50 -12.86
N LYS A 196 -9.42 -7.24 -13.66
CA LYS A 196 -9.29 -6.53 -14.94
C LYS A 196 -9.42 -5.02 -14.79
N VAL A 197 -9.88 -4.56 -13.64
CA VAL A 197 -9.91 -3.15 -13.25
C VAL A 197 -8.78 -2.86 -12.25
N GLY A 198 -8.33 -1.61 -12.18
CA GLY A 198 -7.44 -1.22 -11.09
C GLY A 198 -8.24 -1.01 -9.80
N SER A 199 -7.56 -1.14 -8.66
CA SER A 199 -8.19 -0.90 -7.35
C SER A 199 -8.66 0.55 -7.20
N PHE A 200 -9.33 0.89 -6.09
CA PHE A 200 -9.67 2.29 -5.77
C PHE A 200 -8.45 3.21 -5.78
N THR A 201 -7.30 2.68 -5.35
CA THR A 201 -6.05 3.42 -5.41
C THR A 201 -5.32 3.29 -6.75
N GLY A 202 -5.85 2.51 -7.69
CA GLY A 202 -5.25 2.27 -9.00
C GLY A 202 -4.24 1.11 -9.02
N ALA A 203 -4.14 0.32 -7.95
CA ALA A 203 -3.25 -0.84 -7.94
C ALA A 203 -3.74 -1.89 -8.95
N SER A 204 -2.81 -2.44 -9.71
CA SER A 204 -3.04 -3.43 -10.76
C SER A 204 -1.89 -4.44 -10.78
N GLY A 205 -1.91 -5.40 -11.72
CA GLY A 205 -0.85 -6.40 -11.83
C GLY A 205 -0.62 -7.16 -10.52
N VAL A 206 0.64 -7.31 -10.10
CA VAL A 206 0.98 -8.05 -8.87
C VAL A 206 0.36 -7.40 -7.63
N SER A 207 0.47 -6.07 -7.50
CA SER A 207 -0.08 -5.34 -6.35
C SER A 207 -1.60 -5.45 -6.27
N GLY A 208 -2.30 -5.29 -7.40
CA GLY A 208 -3.75 -5.46 -7.48
C GLY A 208 -4.20 -6.90 -7.20
N ASN A 209 -3.42 -7.89 -7.65
CA ASN A 209 -3.70 -9.31 -7.37
C ASN A 209 -3.60 -9.61 -5.87
N VAL A 210 -2.58 -9.07 -5.19
CA VAL A 210 -2.44 -9.23 -3.74
C VAL A 210 -3.60 -8.55 -3.00
N GLU A 211 -3.94 -7.32 -3.37
CA GLU A 211 -5.06 -6.58 -2.77
C GLU A 211 -6.39 -7.35 -2.90
N THR A 212 -6.68 -7.83 -4.10
CA THR A 212 -7.90 -8.61 -4.40
C THR A 212 -7.92 -9.95 -3.67
N THR A 213 -6.79 -10.65 -3.65
CA THR A 213 -6.64 -11.94 -2.96
C THR A 213 -6.81 -11.78 -1.45
N ALA A 214 -6.29 -10.70 -0.88
CA ALA A 214 -6.46 -10.39 0.54
C ALA A 214 -7.92 -10.13 0.91
N LEU A 215 -8.66 -9.38 0.08
CA LEU A 215 -10.09 -9.17 0.27
C LEU A 215 -10.88 -10.49 0.20
N ALA A 216 -10.59 -11.34 -0.79
CA ALA A 216 -11.24 -12.64 -0.92
C ALA A 216 -10.95 -13.55 0.29
N ALA A 217 -9.68 -13.67 0.70
CA ALA A 217 -9.27 -14.43 1.87
C ALA A 217 -9.97 -13.93 3.14
N TYR A 218 -10.01 -12.61 3.35
CA TYR A 218 -10.66 -12.01 4.52
C TYR A 218 -12.16 -12.34 4.57
N ALA A 219 -12.86 -12.26 3.44
CA ALA A 219 -14.28 -12.63 3.35
C ALA A 219 -14.51 -14.12 3.68
N PHE A 220 -13.70 -15.01 3.11
CA PHE A 220 -13.78 -16.46 3.37
C PHE A 220 -13.55 -16.81 4.84
N LEU A 221 -12.49 -16.25 5.44
CA LEU A 221 -12.12 -16.50 6.83
C LEU A 221 -13.24 -16.06 7.79
N ARG A 222 -13.78 -14.87 7.58
CA ARG A 222 -14.87 -14.33 8.40
C ARG A 222 -16.18 -15.07 8.26
N ALA A 223 -16.50 -15.52 7.06
CA ALA A 223 -17.67 -16.36 6.81
C ALA A 223 -17.47 -17.81 7.25
N LYS A 224 -16.23 -18.20 7.63
CA LYS A 224 -15.83 -19.59 7.88
C LYS A 224 -16.20 -20.52 6.71
N ALA A 225 -16.05 -20.01 5.49
CA ALA A 225 -16.42 -20.68 4.24
C ALA A 225 -15.20 -20.86 3.35
N TYR A 226 -15.18 -21.91 2.52
CA TYR A 226 -14.09 -22.20 1.57
C TYR A 226 -12.68 -22.21 2.21
N PRO A 227 -12.45 -23.01 3.28
CA PRO A 227 -11.19 -22.99 4.03
C PRO A 227 -9.97 -23.33 3.18
N GLU A 228 -10.11 -24.20 2.17
CA GLU A 228 -9.03 -24.53 1.24
C GLU A 228 -8.60 -23.29 0.42
N SER A 229 -9.58 -22.59 -0.16
CA SER A 229 -9.32 -21.38 -0.94
C SER A 229 -8.74 -20.26 -0.08
N ALA A 230 -9.24 -20.09 1.15
CA ALA A 230 -8.65 -19.17 2.12
C ALA A 230 -7.18 -19.50 2.42
N GLN A 231 -6.87 -20.77 2.71
CA GLN A 231 -5.51 -21.20 3.01
C GLN A 231 -4.56 -20.99 1.81
N ARG A 232 -4.99 -21.35 0.60
CA ARG A 232 -4.18 -21.17 -0.61
C ARG A 232 -3.99 -19.70 -0.97
N ALA A 233 -4.96 -18.84 -0.65
CA ALA A 233 -4.85 -17.38 -0.76
C ALA A 233 -3.81 -16.81 0.21
N LEU A 234 -3.81 -17.27 1.47
CA LEU A 234 -2.82 -16.88 2.48
C LEU A 234 -1.40 -17.29 2.03
N THR A 235 -1.22 -18.49 1.49
CA THR A 235 0.06 -18.94 0.93
C THR A 235 0.54 -18.05 -0.21
N TYR A 236 -0.34 -17.71 -1.15
CA TYR A 236 -0.01 -16.77 -2.24
C TYR A 236 0.45 -15.42 -1.69
N MET A 237 -0.27 -14.85 -0.72
CA MET A 237 0.12 -13.58 -0.10
C MET A 237 1.48 -13.70 0.58
N MET A 238 1.74 -14.73 1.38
CA MET A 238 3.04 -14.90 2.04
C MET A 238 4.22 -14.92 1.05
N GLN A 239 4.04 -15.52 -0.13
CA GLN A 239 5.05 -15.52 -1.20
C GLN A 239 5.29 -14.15 -1.85
N LYS A 240 4.34 -13.23 -1.74
CA LYS A 240 4.44 -11.85 -2.27
C LYS A 240 4.88 -10.83 -1.22
N LYS A 241 5.20 -11.27 0.00
CA LYS A 241 5.71 -10.38 1.07
C LYS A 241 7.11 -9.89 0.70
N SER A 242 7.30 -8.57 0.65
CA SER A 242 8.60 -7.95 0.43
C SER A 242 9.52 -8.10 1.65
N PRO A 243 10.85 -7.92 1.50
CA PRO A 243 11.82 -8.08 2.59
C PRO A 243 11.57 -7.16 3.80
N ASN A 244 11.02 -5.96 3.57
CA ASN A 244 10.61 -5.01 4.61
C ASN A 244 9.23 -5.33 5.24
N GLY A 245 8.63 -6.49 4.92
CA GLY A 245 7.37 -6.94 5.53
C GLY A 245 6.10 -6.31 4.96
N THR A 246 6.15 -5.80 3.73
CA THR A 246 5.00 -5.17 3.05
C THR A 246 4.53 -5.95 1.82
N TRP A 247 3.48 -5.49 1.16
CA TRP A 247 2.90 -6.13 -0.03
C TRP A 247 2.79 -5.16 -1.21
N GLY A 248 3.87 -4.43 -1.48
CA GLY A 248 3.98 -3.52 -2.63
C GLY A 248 3.26 -2.18 -2.45
N THR A 249 2.03 -2.17 -1.92
CA THR A 249 1.26 -0.94 -1.69
C THR A 249 0.70 -0.85 -0.28
N THR A 250 0.28 0.35 0.10
CA THR A 250 -0.35 0.58 1.41
C THR A 250 -1.63 -0.24 1.58
N GLN A 251 -2.51 -0.29 0.57
CA GLN A 251 -3.77 -1.02 0.65
C GLN A 251 -3.57 -2.53 0.68
N ALA A 252 -2.72 -3.06 -0.21
CA ALA A 252 -2.39 -4.48 -0.21
C ALA A 252 -1.77 -4.92 1.12
N THR A 253 -0.90 -4.09 1.72
CA THR A 253 -0.31 -4.37 3.04
C THR A 253 -1.37 -4.41 4.15
N ILE A 254 -2.27 -3.43 4.21
CA ILE A 254 -3.34 -3.38 5.22
C ILE A 254 -4.25 -4.60 5.11
N LEU A 255 -4.68 -4.93 3.88
CA LEU A 255 -5.62 -6.02 3.64
C LEU A 255 -4.96 -7.39 3.86
N ALA A 256 -3.72 -7.57 3.42
CA ALA A 256 -2.97 -8.81 3.68
C ALA A 256 -2.79 -9.04 5.18
N LEU A 257 -2.44 -8.00 5.95
CA LEU A 257 -2.35 -8.09 7.40
C LEU A 257 -3.69 -8.44 8.03
N ARG A 258 -4.80 -7.82 7.62
CA ARG A 258 -6.14 -8.16 8.11
C ARG A 258 -6.48 -9.63 7.88
N ALA A 259 -6.24 -10.15 6.68
CA ALA A 259 -6.50 -11.55 6.35
C ALA A 259 -5.61 -12.51 7.15
N LEU A 260 -4.32 -12.21 7.28
CA LEU A 260 -3.38 -13.03 8.07
C LEU A 260 -3.78 -13.06 9.56
N ILE A 261 -4.08 -11.89 10.15
CA ILE A 261 -4.54 -11.79 11.54
C ILE A 261 -5.83 -12.61 11.74
N GLU A 262 -6.81 -12.45 10.86
CA GLU A 262 -8.08 -13.21 10.92
C GLU A 262 -7.82 -14.73 10.86
N SER A 263 -6.87 -15.17 10.03
CA SER A 263 -6.53 -16.59 9.91
C SER A 263 -5.96 -17.18 11.21
N VAL A 264 -5.09 -16.42 11.88
CA VAL A 264 -4.48 -16.83 13.15
C VAL A 264 -5.53 -16.89 14.26
N LEU A 265 -6.42 -15.89 14.32
CA LEU A 265 -7.52 -15.87 15.28
C LEU A 265 -8.51 -17.03 15.06
N ALA A 266 -8.70 -17.45 13.81
CA ALA A 266 -9.60 -18.56 13.46
C ALA A 266 -8.99 -19.95 13.72
N SER A 267 -7.68 -20.14 13.52
CA SER A 267 -7.01 -21.44 13.68
C SER A 267 -6.58 -21.77 15.10
N GLY A 268 -6.48 -20.76 15.97
CA GLY A 268 -5.95 -20.91 17.34
C GLY A 268 -4.43 -21.10 17.33
N GLU A 269 -3.72 -20.44 18.25
CA GLU A 269 -2.26 -20.53 18.30
C GLU A 269 -1.78 -21.91 18.75
N THR A 270 -0.96 -22.55 17.93
CA THR A 270 -0.22 -23.78 18.26
C THR A 270 1.27 -23.55 18.04
N THR A 271 1.86 -22.54 18.68
CA THR A 271 3.31 -22.45 18.76
C THR A 271 3.82 -23.59 19.65
N GLN A 272 4.65 -24.45 19.07
CA GLN A 272 5.44 -25.46 19.79
C GLN A 272 6.93 -25.12 19.64
N ASP A 273 7.74 -25.61 20.55
CA ASP A 273 9.17 -25.34 20.55
C ASP A 273 9.85 -25.98 19.34
N ALA A 274 10.72 -25.23 18.67
CA ALA A 274 11.52 -25.71 17.56
C ALA A 274 12.90 -25.04 17.51
N THR A 275 13.90 -25.78 17.06
CA THR A 275 15.21 -25.26 16.71
C THR A 275 15.34 -25.15 15.20
N VAL A 276 15.62 -23.95 14.70
CA VAL A 276 15.92 -23.70 13.29
C VAL A 276 17.42 -23.49 13.12
N ARG A 277 18.04 -24.32 12.30
CA ARG A 277 19.44 -24.20 11.89
C ARG A 277 19.50 -23.70 10.45
N VAL A 278 20.28 -22.64 10.25
CA VAL A 278 20.48 -22.02 8.94
C VAL A 278 21.95 -22.16 8.57
N SER A 279 22.22 -22.66 7.37
CA SER A 279 23.57 -22.70 6.83
C SER A 279 23.68 -21.97 5.49
N PHE A 280 24.81 -21.31 5.29
CA PHE A 280 25.17 -20.61 4.06
C PHE A 280 26.49 -21.19 3.54
N ASN A 281 26.47 -21.75 2.33
CA ASN A 281 27.63 -22.40 1.71
C ASN A 281 28.35 -23.41 2.63
N GLY A 282 27.59 -24.13 3.46
CA GLY A 282 28.11 -25.11 4.41
C GLY A 282 28.52 -24.56 5.78
N ALA A 283 28.64 -23.25 5.94
CA ALA A 283 28.85 -22.62 7.24
C ALA A 283 27.52 -22.46 7.98
N GLU A 284 27.40 -23.06 9.17
CA GLU A 284 26.20 -22.98 10.00
C GLU A 284 26.22 -21.72 10.87
N ALA A 285 25.11 -20.98 10.88
CA ALA A 285 24.89 -19.89 11.82
C ALA A 285 24.50 -20.42 13.21
N LYS A 286 24.45 -19.53 14.21
CA LYS A 286 23.96 -19.90 15.55
C LYS A 286 22.52 -20.45 15.44
N PRO A 287 22.21 -21.63 16.02
CA PRO A 287 20.86 -22.17 16.01
C PRO A 287 19.86 -21.21 16.65
N ILE A 288 18.70 -21.06 16.03
CA ILE A 288 17.60 -20.23 16.49
C ILE A 288 16.64 -21.11 17.27
N GLN A 289 16.42 -20.79 18.55
CA GLN A 289 15.38 -21.45 19.36
C GLN A 289 14.10 -20.65 19.26
N ILE A 290 13.04 -21.26 18.74
CA ILE A 290 11.71 -20.68 18.66
C ILE A 290 10.84 -21.33 19.74
N ASN A 291 10.19 -20.50 20.55
CA ASN A 291 9.27 -20.90 21.60
C ASN A 291 8.05 -19.95 21.60
N ARG A 292 7.13 -20.15 22.54
CA ARG A 292 5.93 -19.30 22.65
C ARG A 292 6.23 -17.82 22.91
N GLU A 293 7.34 -17.51 23.58
CA GLU A 293 7.70 -16.14 23.97
C GLU A 293 8.27 -15.34 22.79
N ASN A 294 8.89 -16.01 21.82
CA ASN A 294 9.58 -15.37 20.70
C ASN A 294 9.04 -15.73 19.31
N SER A 295 7.94 -16.49 19.21
CA SER A 295 7.34 -16.89 17.94
C SER A 295 6.81 -15.72 17.10
N GLY A 296 6.47 -14.61 17.74
CA GLY A 296 6.10 -13.35 17.07
C GLY A 296 7.30 -12.47 16.68
N VAL A 297 8.52 -12.88 17.01
CA VAL A 297 9.75 -12.10 16.76
C VAL A 297 10.41 -12.57 15.48
N VAL A 298 10.69 -11.63 14.56
CA VAL A 298 11.47 -11.90 13.35
C VAL A 298 12.91 -12.27 13.75
N GLN A 299 13.33 -13.48 13.40
CA GLN A 299 14.68 -13.97 13.62
C GLN A 299 15.52 -13.66 12.37
N LEU A 300 16.54 -12.82 12.51
CA LEU A 300 17.40 -12.39 11.40
C LEU A 300 18.75 -13.12 11.48
N VAL A 301 19.16 -13.72 10.35
CA VAL A 301 20.50 -14.28 10.15
C VAL A 301 21.13 -13.58 8.96
N THR A 302 22.29 -12.96 9.19
CA THR A 302 23.05 -12.26 8.16
C THR A 302 24.33 -13.02 7.85
N PHE A 303 24.67 -13.11 6.58
CA PHE A 303 25.94 -13.61 6.09
C PHE A 303 26.57 -12.52 5.23
N ASP A 304 27.75 -12.02 5.62
CA ASP A 304 28.41 -10.91 4.93
C ASP A 304 29.35 -11.39 3.81
N ASP A 305 29.83 -12.64 3.88
CA ASP A 305 30.76 -13.24 2.93
C ASP A 305 30.07 -13.81 1.68
N VAL A 306 29.15 -13.04 1.09
CA VAL A 306 28.44 -13.44 -0.13
C VAL A 306 29.36 -13.26 -1.34
N SER A 307 29.83 -14.37 -1.89
CA SER A 307 30.61 -14.37 -3.13
C SER A 307 29.70 -14.31 -4.37
N PRO A 308 30.12 -13.63 -5.46
CA PRO A 308 29.40 -13.70 -6.72
C PRO A 308 29.24 -15.14 -7.22
N GLY A 309 28.07 -15.46 -7.78
CA GLY A 309 27.78 -16.78 -8.33
C GLY A 309 26.77 -17.58 -7.52
N ALA A 310 26.82 -18.90 -7.66
CA ALA A 310 25.88 -19.82 -7.00
C ALA A 310 26.18 -19.91 -5.50
N ASN A 311 25.21 -19.50 -4.69
CA ASN A 311 25.25 -19.65 -3.24
C ASN A 311 24.13 -20.58 -2.79
N ARG A 312 24.35 -21.34 -1.73
CA ARG A 312 23.37 -22.28 -1.17
C ARG A 312 23.01 -21.89 0.26
N VAL A 313 21.73 -21.61 0.48
CA VAL A 313 21.13 -21.50 1.80
C VAL A 313 20.42 -22.81 2.11
N SER A 314 20.64 -23.39 3.28
CA SER A 314 19.92 -24.58 3.74
C SER A 314 19.28 -24.34 5.10
N PHE A 315 18.09 -24.92 5.29
CA PHE A 315 17.32 -24.84 6.52
C PHE A 315 17.12 -26.24 7.08
N LYS A 316 17.33 -26.41 8.38
CA LYS A 316 16.96 -27.62 9.11
C LYS A 316 16.12 -27.21 10.31
N VAL A 317 14.93 -27.80 10.43
CA VAL A 317 14.02 -27.56 11.54
C VAL A 317 13.97 -28.83 12.39
N GLU A 318 14.25 -28.69 13.68
CA GLU A 318 14.17 -29.74 14.68
C GLU A 318 13.04 -29.36 15.64
N GLY A 319 11.99 -30.18 15.73
CA GLY A 319 10.80 -29.89 16.56
C GLY A 319 9.51 -29.82 15.74
N LYS A 320 8.50 -29.14 16.28
CA LYS A 320 7.17 -29.00 15.66
C LYS A 320 6.84 -27.53 15.49
N GLY A 321 6.37 -27.15 14.30
CA GLY A 321 5.96 -25.79 14.01
C GLY A 321 5.93 -25.54 12.51
N SER A 322 5.19 -24.50 12.10
CA SER A 322 5.16 -24.01 10.73
C SER A 322 5.82 -22.64 10.71
N PHE A 323 6.93 -22.51 9.96
CA PHE A 323 7.74 -21.31 9.95
C PHE A 323 7.76 -20.70 8.56
N ALA A 324 7.29 -19.46 8.45
CA ALA A 324 7.52 -18.66 7.26
C ALA A 324 8.96 -18.13 7.29
N TYR A 325 9.69 -18.29 6.19
CA TYR A 325 11.05 -17.77 6.04
C TYR A 325 11.17 -16.94 4.75
N GLN A 326 12.14 -16.05 4.73
CA GLN A 326 12.47 -15.23 3.57
C GLN A 326 13.98 -15.11 3.45
N VAL A 327 14.50 -15.33 2.25
CA VAL A 327 15.92 -15.12 1.92
C VAL A 327 16.00 -13.85 1.08
N THR A 328 16.84 -12.91 1.51
CA THR A 328 17.07 -11.64 0.80
C THR A 328 18.56 -11.44 0.58
N THR A 329 18.91 -10.94 -0.60
CA THR A 329 20.29 -10.54 -0.94
C THR A 329 20.27 -9.12 -1.48
N SER A 330 21.20 -8.29 -1.03
CA SER A 330 21.38 -6.90 -1.50
C SER A 330 22.83 -6.68 -1.91
N TYR A 331 23.05 -6.06 -3.06
CA TYR A 331 24.38 -5.75 -3.58
C TYR A 331 24.31 -4.49 -4.45
N TYR A 332 25.45 -3.80 -4.58
CA TYR A 332 25.58 -2.65 -5.48
C TYR A 332 26.08 -3.11 -6.85
N LEU A 333 25.51 -2.56 -7.90
CA LEU A 333 26.00 -2.73 -9.27
C LEU A 333 26.52 -1.39 -9.80
N PRO A 334 27.66 -1.39 -10.53
CA PRO A 334 27.98 -0.30 -11.43
C PRO A 334 26.81 -0.03 -12.38
N TRP A 335 26.52 1.24 -12.67
CA TRP A 335 25.37 1.62 -13.50
C TRP A 335 25.33 0.91 -14.86
N SER A 336 26.49 0.71 -15.48
CA SER A 336 26.62 0.00 -16.76
C SER A 336 26.20 -1.47 -16.72
N LEU A 337 26.10 -2.07 -15.53
CA LEU A 337 25.66 -3.44 -15.31
C LEU A 337 24.20 -3.53 -14.83
N VAL A 338 23.54 -2.39 -14.58
CA VAL A 338 22.12 -2.37 -14.22
C VAL A 338 21.32 -2.79 -15.46
N PRO A 339 20.53 -3.89 -15.39
CA PRO A 339 19.74 -4.31 -16.53
C PRO A 339 18.73 -3.22 -16.93
N PRO A 340 18.54 -2.98 -18.23
CA PRO A 340 17.49 -2.07 -18.67
C PRO A 340 16.13 -2.64 -18.25
N MET A 341 15.24 -1.76 -17.80
CA MET A 341 13.89 -2.16 -17.45
C MET A 341 13.16 -2.69 -18.69
N ALA A 342 12.39 -3.77 -18.53
CA ALA A 342 11.63 -4.34 -19.62
C ALA A 342 10.55 -3.34 -20.10
N GLU A 343 10.33 -3.26 -21.41
CA GLU A 343 9.37 -2.32 -22.01
C GLU A 343 7.95 -2.45 -21.45
N LYS A 344 7.54 -3.67 -21.08
CA LYS A 344 6.23 -3.92 -20.44
C LYS A 344 6.07 -3.21 -19.09
N ASP A 345 7.18 -2.94 -18.41
CA ASP A 345 7.25 -2.36 -17.06
C ASP A 345 7.56 -0.85 -17.12
N LYS A 346 7.69 -0.26 -18.31
CA LYS A 346 7.77 1.20 -18.51
C LYS A 346 6.39 1.77 -18.81
N LEU A 347 5.64 2.23 -17.81
CA LEU A 347 4.40 3.03 -18.04
C LEU A 347 4.62 4.54 -17.89
N VAL A 348 5.69 4.94 -17.21
CA VAL A 348 6.07 6.32 -17.00
C VAL A 348 7.52 6.50 -17.46
N ASP A 349 7.82 7.61 -18.11
CA ASP A 349 9.18 7.99 -18.50
C ASP A 349 9.56 9.32 -17.85
N ILE A 350 10.85 9.45 -17.52
CA ILE A 350 11.42 10.65 -16.92
C ILE A 350 12.65 11.09 -17.70
N GLN A 351 12.68 12.38 -18.03
CA GLN A 351 13.83 13.03 -18.61
C GLN A 351 14.28 14.14 -17.66
N VAL A 352 15.55 14.13 -17.28
CA VAL A 352 16.18 15.14 -16.42
C VAL A 352 17.35 15.75 -17.18
N ALA A 353 17.24 17.02 -17.51
CA ALA A 353 18.24 17.75 -18.29
C ALA A 353 18.78 18.93 -17.48
N TYR A 354 20.09 18.94 -17.26
CA TYR A 354 20.81 20.05 -16.65
C TYR A 354 21.24 21.01 -17.76
N ASP A 355 21.08 22.31 -17.55
CA ASP A 355 21.51 23.34 -18.52
C ASP A 355 23.04 23.32 -18.75
N ARG A 356 23.80 22.90 -17.74
CA ARG A 356 25.26 22.67 -17.78
C ARG A 356 25.71 21.66 -16.74
N THR A 357 26.92 21.13 -16.94
CA THR A 357 27.57 20.16 -16.04
C THR A 357 28.84 20.69 -15.39
N THR A 358 29.29 21.88 -15.77
CA THR A 358 30.45 22.55 -15.16
C THR A 358 30.00 23.89 -14.58
N LEU A 359 30.35 24.12 -13.31
CA LEU A 359 29.92 25.28 -12.52
C LEU A 359 31.08 25.88 -11.74
N ALA A 360 30.98 27.16 -11.40
CA ALA A 360 31.77 27.76 -10.32
C ALA A 360 31.10 27.51 -8.95
N VAL A 361 31.87 27.61 -7.87
CA VAL A 361 31.30 27.67 -6.51
C VAL A 361 30.28 28.81 -6.40
N ASP A 362 29.17 28.56 -5.69
CA ASP A 362 28.02 29.44 -5.51
C ASP A 362 27.16 29.71 -6.76
N GLU A 363 27.51 29.14 -7.91
CA GLU A 363 26.68 29.20 -9.11
C GLU A 363 25.45 28.27 -9.01
N GLN A 364 24.35 28.68 -9.66
CA GLN A 364 23.14 27.85 -9.78
C GLN A 364 23.11 27.12 -11.13
N VAL A 365 22.67 25.86 -11.12
CA VAL A 365 22.39 25.06 -12.31
C VAL A 365 20.87 24.91 -12.47
N GLY A 366 20.35 25.17 -13.67
CA GLY A 366 18.96 24.92 -14.00
C GLY A 366 18.75 23.45 -14.38
N VAL A 367 17.72 22.83 -13.81
CA VAL A 367 17.35 21.44 -14.08
C VAL A 367 15.93 21.39 -14.60
N ASN A 368 15.77 20.90 -15.84
CA ASN A 368 14.47 20.69 -16.49
C ASN A 368 14.07 19.22 -16.36
N VAL A 369 12.86 19.00 -15.86
CA VAL A 369 12.28 17.66 -15.68
C VAL A 369 11.04 17.53 -16.53
N ARG A 370 10.96 16.43 -17.29
CA ARG A 370 9.76 16.06 -18.04
C ARG A 370 9.34 14.64 -17.67
N VAL A 371 8.08 14.51 -17.27
CA VAL A 371 7.46 13.23 -16.92
C VAL A 371 6.33 12.95 -17.91
N THR A 372 6.36 11.77 -18.52
CA THR A 372 5.39 11.36 -19.55
C THR A 372 4.85 9.96 -19.29
N LEU A 373 3.65 9.66 -19.79
CA LEU A 373 3.17 8.29 -19.88
C LEU A 373 3.57 7.70 -21.21
N THR A 374 4.11 6.47 -21.18
CA THR A 374 4.50 5.74 -22.39
C THR A 374 3.29 5.15 -23.13
N LYS A 375 2.13 5.08 -22.46
CA LYS A 375 0.86 4.59 -23.00
C LYS A 375 -0.24 5.63 -22.85
N ALA A 376 -1.25 5.54 -23.71
CA ALA A 376 -2.43 6.39 -23.62
C ALA A 376 -3.17 6.15 -22.29
N GLY A 377 -3.55 7.24 -21.62
CA GLY A 377 -4.31 7.16 -20.37
C GLY A 377 -3.97 8.27 -19.41
N THR A 378 -4.30 8.03 -18.15
CA THR A 378 -4.08 8.94 -17.03
C THR A 378 -3.43 8.16 -15.90
N ALA A 379 -2.37 8.71 -15.32
CA ALA A 379 -1.75 8.18 -14.10
C ALA A 379 -2.18 9.04 -12.91
N ARG A 380 -2.29 8.38 -11.76
CA ARG A 380 -2.67 8.97 -10.48
C ARG A 380 -1.59 8.67 -9.47
N MET A 381 -1.26 9.63 -8.60
CA MET A 381 -0.22 9.50 -7.57
C MET A 381 1.11 8.96 -8.13
N THR A 382 1.64 9.65 -9.13
CA THR A 382 2.98 9.36 -9.63
C THR A 382 4.00 10.07 -8.76
N LEU A 383 5.01 9.31 -8.33
CA LEU A 383 6.17 9.85 -7.63
C LEU A 383 7.26 10.16 -8.63
N VAL A 384 7.98 11.25 -8.37
CA VAL A 384 9.22 11.60 -9.03
C VAL A 384 10.28 11.73 -7.95
N ASP A 385 11.29 10.88 -8.00
CA ASP A 385 12.44 10.90 -7.10
C ASP A 385 13.65 11.40 -7.88
N LEU A 386 14.06 12.64 -7.61
CA LEU A 386 15.16 13.30 -8.29
C LEU A 386 16.44 13.20 -7.46
N GLY A 387 17.51 12.73 -8.07
CA GLY A 387 18.82 12.65 -7.43
C GLY A 387 19.45 14.02 -7.21
N VAL A 388 19.83 14.32 -5.97
CA VAL A 388 20.62 15.51 -5.61
C VAL A 388 22.10 15.11 -5.53
N PRO A 389 22.98 15.73 -6.34
CA PRO A 389 24.41 15.50 -6.26
C PRO A 389 24.99 15.99 -4.92
N PRO A 390 25.98 15.29 -4.34
CA PRO A 390 26.71 15.79 -3.17
C PRO A 390 27.28 17.19 -3.41
N GLY A 391 27.28 18.05 -2.39
CA GLY A 391 27.82 19.41 -2.49
C GLY A 391 26.91 20.41 -3.21
N PHE A 392 25.64 20.07 -3.43
CA PHE A 392 24.63 20.99 -3.95
C PHE A 392 23.52 21.23 -2.93
N THR A 393 22.96 22.43 -2.94
CA THR A 393 21.77 22.79 -2.16
C THR A 393 20.59 22.96 -3.11
N VAL A 394 19.43 22.44 -2.73
CA VAL A 394 18.18 22.60 -3.47
C VAL A 394 17.60 23.99 -3.20
N MET A 395 17.21 24.73 -4.23
CA MET A 395 16.45 25.98 -4.07
C MET A 395 14.99 25.62 -3.79
N ALA A 396 14.55 25.72 -2.54
CA ALA A 396 13.23 25.22 -2.12
C ALA A 396 12.07 26.09 -2.66
N GLU A 397 12.34 27.37 -2.90
CA GLU A 397 11.38 28.37 -3.38
C GLU A 397 10.79 27.98 -4.75
N ASP A 398 11.58 27.31 -5.59
CA ASP A 398 11.13 26.80 -6.88
C ASP A 398 10.00 25.77 -6.69
N PHE A 399 10.14 24.86 -5.72
CA PHE A 399 9.14 23.84 -5.44
C PHE A 399 7.91 24.40 -4.74
N GLU A 400 8.07 25.39 -3.86
CA GLU A 400 6.94 26.12 -3.27
C GLU A 400 6.08 26.78 -4.35
N ALA A 401 6.71 27.39 -5.36
CA ALA A 401 6.00 27.96 -6.51
C ALA A 401 5.28 26.88 -7.36
N LEU A 402 5.89 25.71 -7.53
CA LEU A 402 5.26 24.58 -8.24
C LEU A 402 4.04 24.03 -7.49
N VAL A 403 4.08 23.96 -6.16
CA VAL A 403 2.91 23.59 -5.33
C VAL A 403 1.83 24.67 -5.44
N LYS A 404 2.19 25.94 -5.32
CA LYS A 404 1.24 27.07 -5.40
C LYS A 404 0.54 27.15 -6.76
N SER A 405 1.24 26.84 -7.84
CA SER A 405 0.69 26.77 -9.20
C SER A 405 -0.05 25.46 -9.50
N LYS A 406 -0.13 24.54 -8.53
CA LYS A 406 -0.72 23.20 -8.67
C LYS A 406 -0.09 22.35 -9.79
N ARG A 407 1.16 22.65 -10.17
CA ARG A 407 1.92 21.84 -11.12
C ARG A 407 2.37 20.53 -10.48
N ILE A 408 2.68 20.57 -9.20
CA ILE A 408 2.92 19.40 -8.34
C ILE A 408 2.00 19.50 -7.12
N ALA A 409 1.65 18.37 -6.51
CA ALA A 409 0.78 18.36 -5.34
C ALA A 409 1.56 18.62 -4.04
N ARG A 410 2.77 18.05 -3.94
CA ARG A 410 3.64 18.12 -2.77
C ARG A 410 5.08 17.79 -3.16
N TYR A 411 6.04 18.21 -2.34
CA TYR A 411 7.42 17.74 -2.39
C TYR A 411 7.98 17.48 -0.99
N GLU A 412 9.02 16.66 -0.91
CA GLU A 412 9.80 16.39 0.30
C GLU A 412 11.30 16.40 -0.05
N LEU A 413 12.11 17.03 0.80
CA LEU A 413 13.57 17.06 0.64
C LEU A 413 14.20 16.02 1.58
N ALA A 414 14.87 15.02 1.00
CA ALA A 414 15.41 13.87 1.71
C ALA A 414 16.90 13.68 1.44
N GLY A 415 17.73 14.59 1.98
CA GLY A 415 19.19 14.52 1.91
C GLY A 415 19.74 14.57 0.47
N ARG A 416 19.82 13.40 -0.18
CA ARG A 416 20.28 13.22 -1.56
C ARG A 416 19.15 13.07 -2.58
N GLN A 417 17.91 13.28 -2.18
CA GLN A 417 16.73 13.06 -3.02
C GLN A 417 15.72 14.19 -2.85
N ILE A 418 15.00 14.50 -3.93
CA ILE A 418 13.81 15.35 -3.94
C ILE A 418 12.65 14.45 -4.35
N ILE A 419 11.70 14.23 -3.45
CA ILE A 419 10.53 13.38 -3.69
C ILE A 419 9.36 14.29 -4.03
N ILE A 420 8.78 14.13 -5.21
CA ILE A 420 7.70 14.97 -5.73
C ILE A 420 6.47 14.10 -5.97
N TYR A 421 5.31 14.62 -5.58
CA TYR A 421 4.01 13.96 -5.74
C TYR A 421 3.23 14.65 -6.86
N LEU A 422 2.90 13.88 -7.89
CA LEU A 422 1.98 14.28 -8.96
C LEU A 422 0.62 13.62 -8.70
N GLU A 423 -0.42 14.43 -8.47
CA GLU A 423 -1.74 13.90 -8.16
C GLU A 423 -2.36 13.17 -9.36
N GLU A 424 -2.37 13.81 -10.53
CA GLU A 424 -2.92 13.26 -11.76
C GLU A 424 -2.28 13.93 -12.99
N PHE A 425 -1.96 13.14 -14.01
CA PHE A 425 -1.62 13.68 -15.34
C PHE A 425 -1.95 12.67 -16.45
N SER A 426 -2.18 13.16 -17.66
CA SER A 426 -2.51 12.33 -18.82
C SER A 426 -1.38 12.23 -19.82
N SER A 427 -1.39 11.18 -20.62
CA SER A 427 -0.43 11.00 -21.72
C SER A 427 -0.48 12.14 -22.75
N LYS A 428 -1.60 12.87 -22.83
CA LYS A 428 -1.79 14.03 -23.72
C LYS A 428 -1.21 15.33 -23.14
N GLN A 429 -1.06 15.39 -21.82
CA GLN A 429 -0.53 16.56 -21.10
C GLN A 429 0.59 16.11 -20.16
N PRO A 430 1.81 15.90 -20.68
CA PRO A 430 2.98 15.62 -19.87
C PRO A 430 3.22 16.69 -18.82
N VAL A 431 3.79 16.30 -17.68
CA VAL A 431 4.21 17.24 -16.65
C VAL A 431 5.62 17.70 -16.97
N THR A 432 5.84 19.01 -17.01
CA THR A 432 7.16 19.61 -17.16
C THR A 432 7.34 20.70 -16.13
N PHE A 433 8.48 20.72 -15.47
CA PHE A 433 8.86 21.74 -14.50
C PHE A 433 10.37 21.92 -14.49
N ALA A 434 10.82 23.03 -13.92
CA ALA A 434 12.22 23.33 -13.72
C ALA A 434 12.48 23.70 -12.26
N TYR A 435 13.71 23.48 -11.82
CA TYR A 435 14.19 23.90 -10.51
C TYR A 435 15.70 24.16 -10.57
N HIS A 436 16.22 24.82 -9.55
CA HIS A 436 17.63 25.14 -9.46
C HIS A 436 18.32 24.40 -8.31
N LEU A 437 19.59 24.08 -8.54
CA LEU A 437 20.52 23.64 -7.51
C LEU A 437 21.68 24.62 -7.42
N LYS A 438 22.14 24.92 -6.21
CA LYS A 438 23.31 25.78 -5.97
C LYS A 438 24.53 24.95 -5.59
N ALA A 439 25.63 25.12 -6.33
CA ALA A 439 26.91 24.48 -6.04
C ALA A 439 27.57 25.10 -4.79
N LYS A 440 28.04 24.28 -3.85
CA LYS A 440 28.61 24.76 -2.56
C LYS A 440 30.11 24.59 -2.42
N PHE A 441 30.66 23.56 -3.04
CA PHE A 441 32.07 23.20 -2.88
C PHE A 441 32.67 22.85 -4.24
N PRO A 442 33.98 23.02 -4.44
CA PRO A 442 34.67 22.47 -5.60
C PRO A 442 34.75 20.95 -5.47
N LEU A 443 34.09 20.22 -6.37
CA LEU A 443 34.15 18.76 -6.42
C LEU A 443 33.71 18.22 -7.78
N ARG A 444 33.98 16.93 -8.00
CA ARG A 444 33.39 16.14 -9.07
C ARG A 444 32.41 15.15 -8.46
N ALA A 445 31.12 15.35 -8.69
CA ALA A 445 30.04 14.55 -8.08
C ALA A 445 29.23 13.82 -9.15
N GLN A 446 28.70 12.66 -8.79
CA GLN A 446 27.69 11.96 -9.55
C GLN A 446 26.35 12.05 -8.81
N THR A 447 25.28 12.38 -9.54
CA THR A 447 23.92 12.35 -9.00
C THR A 447 23.52 10.91 -8.68
N PRO A 448 22.61 10.65 -7.74
CA PRO A 448 21.79 9.45 -7.80
C PRO A 448 21.04 9.36 -9.14
N SER A 449 20.56 8.17 -9.49
CA SER A 449 19.59 8.04 -10.58
C SER A 449 18.31 8.80 -10.22
N SER A 450 17.64 9.37 -11.22
CA SER A 450 16.30 9.93 -11.01
C SER A 450 15.27 8.95 -11.50
N THR A 451 14.22 8.71 -10.72
CA THR A 451 13.18 7.73 -11.05
C THR A 451 11.82 8.39 -11.02
N THR A 452 10.89 7.84 -11.78
CA THR A 452 9.47 8.12 -11.65
C THR A 452 8.72 6.81 -11.64
N TYR A 453 7.68 6.69 -10.82
CA TYR A 453 6.92 5.45 -10.72
C TYR A 453 5.50 5.73 -10.21
N ASP A 454 4.59 4.84 -10.54
CA ASP A 454 3.24 4.86 -9.97
C ASP A 454 3.31 4.37 -8.52
N TYR A 455 2.84 5.19 -7.57
CA TYR A 455 2.89 4.86 -6.15
C TYR A 455 2.16 3.56 -5.80
N TYR A 456 1.12 3.20 -6.55
CA TYR A 456 0.33 1.99 -6.34
C TYR A 456 0.72 0.84 -7.29
N ASN A 457 1.66 1.08 -8.19
CA ASN A 457 2.25 0.08 -9.08
C ASN A 457 3.78 0.30 -9.17
N PRO A 458 4.54 0.11 -8.07
CA PRO A 458 5.95 0.53 -7.99
C PRO A 458 6.89 -0.28 -8.90
N ASP A 459 6.46 -1.47 -9.34
CA ASP A 459 7.20 -2.27 -10.34
C ASP A 459 7.22 -1.62 -11.72
N VAL A 460 6.42 -0.57 -11.90
CA VAL A 460 6.31 0.19 -13.13
C VAL A 460 6.92 1.57 -12.93
N ALA A 461 8.01 1.82 -13.62
CA ALA A 461 8.80 3.03 -13.43
C ALA A 461 9.30 3.64 -14.75
N GLY A 462 10.04 4.73 -14.63
CA GLY A 462 10.97 5.27 -15.61
C GLY A 462 12.21 5.71 -14.85
N THR A 463 13.39 5.54 -15.44
CA THR A 463 14.66 5.87 -14.76
C THR A 463 15.59 6.62 -15.70
N GLN A 464 16.05 7.78 -15.23
CA GLN A 464 17.12 8.54 -15.84
C GLN A 464 18.45 8.20 -15.16
N ALA A 465 19.46 7.94 -15.99
CA ALA A 465 20.79 7.60 -15.53
C ALA A 465 21.43 8.72 -14.68
N PRO A 466 22.27 8.36 -13.69
CA PRO A 466 23.15 9.29 -13.00
C PRO A 466 23.93 10.21 -13.94
N LEU A 467 24.00 11.50 -13.62
CA LEU A 467 24.81 12.48 -14.34
C LEU A 467 26.02 12.90 -13.51
N GLN A 468 27.12 13.22 -14.18
CA GLN A 468 28.31 13.76 -13.51
C GLN A 468 28.37 15.28 -13.64
N LEU A 469 28.59 15.98 -12.52
CA LEU A 469 28.82 17.42 -12.45
C LEU A 469 30.22 17.73 -11.90
N THR A 470 30.77 18.84 -12.36
CA THR A 470 32.06 19.37 -11.91
C THR A 470 31.88 20.81 -11.42
N VAL A 471 32.28 21.08 -10.19
CA VAL A 471 32.34 22.43 -9.63
C VAL A 471 33.80 22.83 -9.48
N ARG A 472 34.17 23.98 -10.03
CA ARG A 472 35.53 24.53 -10.02
C ARG A 472 35.67 25.69 -9.05
#